data_AF-S4P2L6-F1
#
_entry.id   AF-S4P2L6-F1
#
_cell.length_a   1.000
_cell.length_b   1.000
_cell.length_c   1.000
_cell.angle_alpha   90.00
_cell.angle_beta   90.00
_cell.angle_gamma   90.00
#
_symmetry.space_group_name_H-M   'P 1'
#
loop_
_entity.id
_entity.type
_entity.pdbx_description
1 polymer ?
#
loop_
_entity_poly.entity_id
_entity_poly.type
_entity_poly.pdbx_seq_one_letter_code
_entity_poly.pdbx_strand_id
1 'polypeptide(L)'
;MSKDRDGRVSQAQMQKLLDLLSADGNLQDGRVVYKNTNKLKFWKRIAMKLNSVDNGAIKNFHKWCKMWADWKNKTKRKADTVIRRKFGNQSPNFTKLELRLLKLINYPIDT
;
A
#
# COMPACT_ATOMS: atom_id res chain seq x y z
N MET A 1 -22.57 -15.06 7.00
CA MET A 1 -21.70 -14.19 6.18
C MET A 1 -21.37 -12.94 6.97
N SER A 2 -20.12 -12.80 7.45
CA SER A 2 -19.72 -11.62 8.23
C SER A 2 -19.77 -10.37 7.35
N LYS A 3 -20.51 -9.35 7.79
CA LYS A 3 -20.66 -8.07 7.08
C LYS A 3 -19.30 -7.39 6.98
N ASP A 4 -18.87 -7.07 5.76
CA ASP A 4 -17.71 -6.19 5.53
C ASP A 4 -17.90 -4.90 6.34
N ARG A 5 -17.09 -4.66 7.37
CA ARG A 5 -16.99 -3.34 7.98
C ARG A 5 -16.06 -2.52 7.11
N ASP A 6 -16.63 -1.76 6.17
CA ASP A 6 -15.89 -0.88 5.25
C ASP A 6 -15.31 0.37 5.95
N GLY A 7 -14.89 0.23 7.20
CA GLY A 7 -14.27 1.28 7.99
C GLY A 7 -12.92 1.73 7.42
N ARG A 8 -12.40 2.80 8.02
CA ARG A 8 -11.09 3.36 7.70
C ARG A 8 -10.02 2.31 7.97
N VAL A 9 -9.16 2.05 6.98
CA VAL A 9 -8.00 1.18 7.15
C VAL A 9 -7.07 1.83 8.18
N SER A 10 -6.70 1.08 9.22
CA SER A 10 -5.84 1.58 10.29
C SER A 10 -4.38 1.69 9.83
N GLN A 11 -3.58 2.52 10.50
CA GLN A 11 -2.14 2.59 10.20
C GLN A 11 -1.43 1.25 10.38
N ALA A 12 -1.83 0.46 11.39
CA ALA A 12 -1.29 -0.89 11.62
C ALA A 12 -1.55 -1.83 10.43
N GLN A 13 -2.73 -1.75 9.81
CA GLN A 13 -3.04 -2.51 8.60
C GLN A 13 -2.23 -2.05 7.39
N MET A 14 -2.03 -0.73 7.24
CA MET A 14 -1.20 -0.17 6.17
C MET A 14 0.27 -0.59 6.30
N GLN A 15 0.80 -0.56 7.53
CA GLN A 15 2.13 -1.04 7.87
C GLN A 15 2.28 -2.53 7.54
N LYS A 16 1.34 -3.36 8.01
CA LYS A 16 1.36 -4.81 7.75
C LYS A 16 1.20 -5.15 6.27
N LEU A 17 0.43 -4.36 5.52
CA LEU A 17 0.32 -4.51 4.06
C LEU A 17 1.69 -4.30 3.40
N LEU A 18 2.41 -3.23 3.77
CA LEU A 18 3.76 -2.99 3.27
C LEU A 18 4.71 -4.13 3.64
N ASP A 19 4.67 -4.64 4.88
CA ASP A 19 5.50 -5.77 5.33
C ASP A 19 5.27 -7.03 4.47
N LEU A 20 3.99 -7.34 4.19
CA LEU A 20 3.63 -8.51 3.40
C LEU A 20 4.02 -8.38 1.92
N LEU A 21 3.95 -7.16 1.37
CA LEU A 21 4.34 -6.90 -0.02
C LEU A 21 5.86 -6.77 -0.17
N SER A 22 6.57 -6.30 0.87
CA SER A 22 8.04 -6.20 0.88
C SER A 22 8.75 -7.53 1.11
N ALA A 23 8.03 -8.58 1.50
CA ALA A 23 8.61 -9.90 1.61
C ALA A 23 9.24 -10.35 0.27
N ASP A 24 10.42 -10.96 0.36
CA ASP A 24 11.29 -11.23 -0.78
C ASP A 24 10.55 -11.75 -2.01
N GLY A 25 10.67 -10.99 -3.11
CA GLY A 25 10.14 -11.37 -4.42
C GLY A 25 8.65 -11.13 -4.66
N ASN A 26 7.89 -10.58 -3.71
CA ASN A 26 6.47 -10.23 -3.92
C ASN A 26 6.26 -8.86 -4.58
N LEU A 27 7.30 -8.03 -4.63
CA LEU A 27 7.31 -6.77 -5.37
C LEU A 27 8.51 -6.72 -6.30
N GLN A 28 8.27 -6.39 -7.56
CA GLN A 28 9.29 -6.04 -8.57
C GLN A 28 8.83 -4.77 -9.28
N ASP A 29 9.65 -3.73 -9.28
CA ASP A 29 9.37 -2.42 -9.90
C ASP A 29 7.99 -1.83 -9.52
N GLY A 30 7.61 -1.99 -8.24
CA GLY A 30 6.33 -1.51 -7.72
C GLY A 30 5.10 -2.28 -8.21
N ARG A 31 5.29 -3.44 -8.84
CA ARG A 31 4.25 -4.39 -9.25
C ARG A 31 4.29 -5.60 -8.34
N VAL A 32 3.10 -6.07 -7.94
CA VAL A 32 2.99 -7.31 -7.16
C VAL A 32 3.23 -8.49 -8.08
N VAL A 33 4.22 -9.31 -7.75
CA VAL A 33 4.60 -10.51 -8.50
C VAL A 33 4.11 -11.74 -7.74
N TYR A 34 3.57 -12.70 -8.49
CA TYR A 34 2.94 -13.89 -7.92
C TYR A 34 3.79 -15.13 -8.23
N LYS A 35 5.02 -15.20 -7.70
CA LYS A 35 6.02 -16.23 -8.07
C LYS A 35 5.51 -17.68 -7.93
N ASN A 36 4.87 -18.00 -6.81
CA ASN A 36 4.43 -19.36 -6.47
C ASN A 36 2.92 -19.46 -6.18
N THR A 37 2.11 -18.55 -6.73
CA THR A 37 0.66 -18.50 -6.47
C THR A 37 -0.03 -17.72 -7.57
N ASN A 38 -1.36 -17.85 -7.70
CA ASN A 38 -2.13 -16.91 -8.51
C ASN A 38 -2.53 -15.66 -7.70
N LYS A 39 -2.94 -14.60 -8.40
CA LYS A 39 -3.41 -13.33 -7.83
C LYS A 39 -4.50 -13.52 -6.78
N LEU A 40 -5.48 -14.40 -7.06
CA LEU A 40 -6.61 -14.65 -6.16
C LEU A 40 -6.15 -15.22 -4.82
N LYS A 41 -5.38 -16.30 -4.84
CA LYS A 41 -4.83 -16.97 -3.64
C LYS A 41 -3.91 -16.03 -2.86
N PHE A 42 -3.09 -15.25 -3.56
CA PHE A 42 -2.22 -14.23 -2.94
C PHE A 42 -3.03 -13.21 -2.15
N TRP A 43 -3.98 -12.53 -2.81
CA TRP A 43 -4.75 -11.47 -2.16
C TRP A 43 -5.73 -12.00 -1.11
N LYS A 44 -6.24 -13.24 -1.24
CA LYS A 44 -7.01 -13.88 -0.16
C LYS A 44 -6.15 -14.07 1.10
N ARG A 45 -4.90 -14.53 0.96
CA ARG A 45 -3.96 -14.66 2.08
C ARG A 45 -3.63 -13.31 2.70
N ILE A 46 -3.40 -12.28 1.88
CA ILE A 46 -3.18 -10.91 2.37
C ILE A 46 -4.41 -10.41 3.15
N ALA A 47 -5.60 -10.54 2.58
CA ALA A 47 -6.85 -10.12 3.23
C ALA A 47 -7.05 -10.78 4.59
N MET A 48 -6.81 -12.09 4.68
CA MET A 48 -6.88 -12.84 5.94
C MET A 48 -5.95 -12.25 7.00
N LYS A 49 -4.68 -11.99 6.65
CA LYS A 49 -3.67 -11.44 7.58
C LYS A 49 -3.91 -9.99 7.98
N LEU A 50 -4.59 -9.20 7.13
CA LEU A 50 -4.93 -7.80 7.40
C LEU A 50 -6.22 -7.68 8.21
N ASN A 51 -7.20 -8.53 7.94
CA ASN A 51 -8.45 -8.57 8.71
C ASN A 51 -8.25 -9.14 10.12
N SER A 52 -7.14 -9.82 10.38
CA SER A 52 -6.74 -10.28 11.73
C SER A 52 -6.05 -9.19 12.56
N VAL A 53 -5.94 -7.96 12.07
CA VAL A 53 -5.40 -6.83 12.84
C VAL A 53 -6.55 -6.23 13.64
N ASP A 54 -6.40 -6.21 14.97
CA ASP A 54 -7.41 -5.68 15.88
C ASP A 54 -7.72 -4.20 15.58
N ASN A 55 -8.98 -3.82 15.80
CA ASN A 55 -9.50 -2.47 15.55
C ASN A 55 -9.25 -1.96 14.11
N GLY A 56 -9.08 -2.88 13.15
CA GLY A 56 -8.89 -2.59 11.74
C GLY A 56 -10.17 -2.71 10.90
N ALA A 57 -10.08 -2.30 9.64
CA ALA A 57 -11.13 -2.52 8.65
C ALA A 57 -11.18 -4.00 8.23
N ILE A 58 -12.37 -4.54 8.02
CA ILE A 58 -12.55 -5.89 7.49
C ILE A 58 -12.96 -5.76 6.03
N LYS A 59 -12.10 -6.23 5.12
CA LYS A 59 -12.33 -6.13 3.68
C LYS A 59 -12.03 -7.45 2.98
N ASN A 60 -12.77 -7.74 1.92
CA ASN A 60 -12.44 -8.86 1.04
C ASN A 60 -11.19 -8.59 0.18
N PHE A 61 -10.67 -9.61 -0.49
CA PHE A 61 -9.43 -9.53 -1.25
C PHE A 61 -9.48 -8.52 -2.41
N HIS A 62 -10.63 -8.33 -3.05
CA HIS A 62 -10.79 -7.34 -4.13
C HIS A 62 -10.62 -5.91 -3.59
N LYS A 63 -11.25 -5.63 -2.45
CA LYS A 63 -11.14 -4.33 -1.77
C LYS A 63 -9.71 -4.04 -1.31
N TRP A 64 -8.99 -5.04 -0.79
CA TRP A 64 -7.56 -4.88 -0.45
C TRP A 64 -6.68 -4.63 -1.68
N CYS A 65 -6.91 -5.36 -2.78
CA CYS A 65 -6.19 -5.13 -4.04
C CYS A 65 -6.43 -3.72 -4.59
N LYS A 66 -7.69 -3.24 -4.55
CA LYS A 66 -8.06 -1.89 -4.97
C LYS A 66 -7.42 -0.83 -4.06
N MET A 67 -7.51 -1.01 -2.74
CA MET A 67 -6.92 -0.08 -1.78
C MET A 67 -5.42 0.09 -2.01
N TRP A 68 -4.68 -1.01 -2.22
CA TRP A 68 -3.25 -0.94 -2.56
C TRP A 68 -2.99 -0.11 -3.83
N ALA A 69 -3.77 -0.33 -4.89
CA ALA A 69 -3.62 0.42 -6.14
C ALA A 69 -3.91 1.92 -5.95
N ASP A 70 -5.01 2.25 -5.26
CA ASP A 70 -5.42 3.62 -4.98
C ASP A 70 -4.39 4.35 -4.12
N TRP A 71 -3.92 3.71 -3.04
CA TRP A 71 -2.92 4.29 -2.15
C TRP A 71 -1.58 4.52 -2.86
N LYS A 72 -1.11 3.53 -3.63
CA LYS A 72 0.10 3.67 -4.44
C LYS A 72 -0.01 4.81 -5.44
N ASN A 73 -1.11 4.88 -6.20
CA ASN A 73 -1.31 5.92 -7.21
C ASN A 73 -1.43 7.32 -6.58
N LYS A 74 -2.15 7.44 -5.45
CA LYS A 74 -2.24 8.71 -4.71
C LYS A 74 -0.87 9.17 -4.21
N THR A 75 -0.07 8.25 -3.69
CA THR A 75 1.28 8.55 -3.17
C THR A 75 2.24 8.96 -4.30
N LYS A 76 2.19 8.27 -5.45
CA LYS A 76 2.94 8.67 -6.66
C LYS A 76 2.55 10.05 -7.17
N ARG A 77 1.25 10.34 -7.31
CA ARG A 77 0.76 11.66 -7.74
C ARG A 77 1.21 12.77 -6.80
N LYS A 78 1.23 12.49 -5.49
CA LYS A 78 1.78 13.40 -4.50
C LYS A 78 3.25 13.67 -4.80
N ALA A 79 4.08 12.63 -4.94
CA ALA A 79 5.50 12.73 -5.31
C ALA A 79 5.72 13.51 -6.63
N ASP A 80 4.98 13.21 -7.68
CA ASP A 80 5.12 13.96 -8.94
C ASP A 80 4.77 15.44 -8.79
N THR A 81 3.81 15.76 -7.92
CA THR A 81 3.45 17.15 -7.64
C THR A 81 4.59 17.89 -6.96
N VAL A 82 5.36 17.22 -6.10
CA VAL A 82 6.58 17.76 -5.48
C VAL A 82 7.63 18.05 -6.53
N ILE A 83 7.98 17.03 -7.31
CA ILE A 83 9.05 17.07 -8.31
C ILE A 83 8.77 18.17 -9.34
N ARG A 84 7.54 18.20 -9.87
CA ARG A 84 7.15 19.18 -10.91
C ARG A 84 7.09 20.60 -10.39
N ARG A 85 6.70 20.83 -9.13
CA ARG A 85 6.41 22.19 -8.67
C ARG A 85 7.61 22.94 -8.09
N LYS A 86 8.80 22.31 -7.95
CA LYS A 86 9.98 22.91 -7.27
C LYS A 86 9.55 23.89 -6.18
N PHE A 87 8.65 23.44 -5.29
CA PHE A 87 7.89 24.36 -4.45
C PHE A 87 8.87 25.23 -3.66
N GLY A 88 8.77 26.54 -3.85
CA GLY A 88 9.37 27.49 -2.92
C GLY A 88 8.95 27.13 -1.51
N ASN A 89 9.94 26.86 -0.65
CA ASN A 89 9.89 26.70 0.80
C ASN A 89 8.87 25.75 1.46
N GLN A 90 8.00 25.03 0.75
CA GLN A 90 7.12 24.02 1.35
C GLN A 90 7.51 22.61 0.95
N SER A 91 8.29 21.96 1.81
CA SER A 91 8.52 20.52 1.70
C SER A 91 7.19 19.77 1.83
N PRO A 92 6.90 18.80 0.95
CA PRO A 92 5.69 18.01 1.02
C PRO A 92 5.72 17.15 2.27
N ASN A 93 4.70 17.27 3.10
CA ASN A 93 4.58 16.46 4.30
C ASN A 93 4.13 15.03 3.93
N PHE A 94 5.06 14.15 3.59
CA PHE A 94 4.80 12.72 3.46
C PHE A 94 4.70 12.05 4.83
N THR A 95 3.72 11.19 5.00
CA THR A 95 3.69 10.31 6.17
C THR A 95 4.83 9.28 6.10
N LYS A 96 5.24 8.73 7.25
CA LYS A 96 6.25 7.66 7.31
C LYS A 96 5.91 6.46 6.40
N LEU A 97 4.63 6.11 6.29
CA LEU A 97 4.16 5.00 5.45
C LEU A 97 4.21 5.35 3.96
N GLU A 98 3.94 6.60 3.58
CA GLU A 98 4.07 7.05 2.18
C GLU A 98 5.53 7.04 1.73
N LEU A 99 6.47 7.54 2.55
CA LEU A 99 7.90 7.47 2.28
C LEU A 99 8.37 6.02 2.14
N ARG A 100 7.94 5.16 3.06
CA ARG A 100 8.25 3.73 3.00
C ARG A 100 7.71 3.08 1.73
N LEU A 101 6.48 3.39 1.34
CA LEU A 101 5.89 2.91 0.09
C LEU A 101 6.71 3.35 -1.12
N LEU A 102 7.07 4.63 -1.22
CA LEU A 102 7.84 5.17 -2.34
C LEU A 102 9.20 4.50 -2.45
N LYS A 103 9.91 4.34 -1.32
CA LYS A 103 11.16 3.58 -1.25
C LYS A 103 10.97 2.14 -1.70
N LEU A 104 9.92 1.47 -1.22
CA LEU A 104 9.65 0.06 -1.54
C LEU A 104 9.38 -0.19 -3.02
N ILE A 105 8.84 0.80 -3.73
CA ILE A 105 8.55 0.68 -5.17
C ILE A 105 9.62 1.33 -6.05
N ASN A 106 10.77 1.72 -5.47
CA ASN A 106 11.85 2.45 -6.12
C ASN A 106 11.34 3.70 -6.89
N TYR A 107 10.39 4.44 -6.30
CA TYR A 107 9.88 5.65 -6.93
C TYR A 107 10.88 6.79 -6.74
N PRO A 108 11.21 7.56 -7.80
CA PRO A 108 12.09 8.70 -7.66
C PRO A 108 11.45 9.74 -6.74
N ILE A 109 12.16 10.11 -5.69
CA ILE A 109 11.85 11.22 -4.81
C ILE A 109 13.15 11.97 -4.53
N ASP A 110 13.14 13.28 -4.73
CA ASP A 110 14.20 14.16 -4.28
C ASP A 110 14.01 14.32 -2.75
N THR A 111 14.61 13.41 -1.97
CA THR A 111 14.64 13.49 -0.50
C THR A 111 15.85 14.24 -0.01
#